data_AF-A0A7C5TC42-F1
#
_entry.id   AF-A0A7C5TC42-F1
#
_cell.length_a   1.000
_cell.length_b   1.000
_cell.length_c   1.000
_cell.angle_alpha   90.00
_cell.angle_beta   90.00
_cell.angle_gamma   90.00
#
_symmetry.space_group_name_H-M   'P 1'
#
loop_
_entity.id
_entity.type
_entity.pdbx_description
1 polymer ?
#
loop_
_entity_poly.entity_id
_entity_poly.type
_entity_poly.pdbx_seq_one_letter_code
_entity_poly.pdbx_strand_id
1 'polypeptide(L)'
;MVIDLTEVAKSRGCNEYCLNIASRLRTLILRKYQGEFKFVTLFGSLVRSRFTQMSDIDIGIEARNPENLVNVLPQFIIDAALELGVAEDKIDVVVLNVGDLPIGLRFDAVVRGVPIYVSDWDEYVREFVKVFSEYADFQVFSRANRLRERYLEALRRVVHG
;
A
#
# COMPACT_ATOMS: atom_id res chain seq x y z
N MET A 1 -9.93 -21.93 7.00
CA MET A 1 -10.76 -20.93 6.30
C MET A 1 -10.00 -20.48 5.07
N VAL A 2 -10.53 -20.69 3.86
CA VAL A 2 -9.90 -20.19 2.63
C VAL A 2 -10.48 -18.81 2.40
N ILE A 3 -9.67 -17.76 2.57
CA ILE A 3 -10.12 -16.39 2.35
C ILE A 3 -10.02 -16.07 0.87
N ASP A 4 -11.14 -15.69 0.26
CA ASP A 4 -11.17 -15.21 -1.12
C ASP A 4 -10.77 -13.74 -1.17
N LEU A 5 -9.54 -13.48 -1.63
CA LEU A 5 -9.02 -12.12 -1.81
C LEU A 5 -9.85 -11.30 -2.82
N THR A 6 -10.56 -11.96 -3.74
CA THR A 6 -11.46 -11.31 -4.70
C THR A 6 -12.67 -10.70 -3.99
N GLU A 7 -13.27 -11.42 -3.04
CA GLU A 7 -14.38 -10.91 -2.23
C GLU A 7 -13.92 -9.76 -1.33
N VAL A 8 -12.74 -9.90 -0.70
CA VAL A 8 -12.12 -8.83 0.09
C VAL A 8 -11.90 -7.59 -0.79
N ALA A 9 -11.35 -7.74 -1.99
CA ALA A 9 -11.13 -6.64 -2.92
C ALA A 9 -12.44 -5.91 -3.28
N LYS A 10 -13.50 -6.66 -3.62
CA LYS A 10 -14.83 -6.10 -3.93
C LYS A 10 -15.40 -5.33 -2.75
N SER A 11 -15.31 -5.86 -1.53
CA SER A 11 -15.79 -5.19 -0.32
C SER A 11 -15.06 -3.87 -0.03
N ARG A 12 -13.84 -3.70 -0.53
CA ARG A 12 -13.02 -2.49 -0.39
C ARG A 12 -13.15 -1.51 -1.57
N GLY A 13 -14.11 -1.73 -2.47
CA GLY A 13 -14.43 -0.81 -3.58
C GLY A 13 -13.57 -0.98 -4.83
N CYS A 14 -12.84 -2.10 -4.95
CA CYS A 14 -12.07 -2.44 -6.15
C CYS A 14 -13.02 -2.77 -7.31
N ASN A 15 -12.98 -1.96 -8.37
CA ASN A 15 -13.73 -2.19 -9.60
C ASN A 15 -13.10 -3.28 -10.49
N GLU A 16 -13.70 -3.60 -11.64
CA GLU A 16 -13.18 -4.63 -12.55
C GLU A 16 -11.74 -4.39 -13.01
N TYR A 17 -11.36 -3.14 -13.24
CA TYR A 17 -10.01 -2.77 -13.64
C TYR A 17 -8.99 -3.04 -12.52
N CYS A 18 -9.32 -2.61 -11.29
CA CYS A 18 -8.53 -2.90 -10.10
C CYS A 18 -8.41 -4.42 -9.86
N LEU A 19 -9.48 -5.20 -10.06
CA LEU A 19 -9.46 -6.66 -9.93
C LEU A 19 -8.57 -7.32 -11.00
N ASN A 20 -8.55 -6.79 -12.23
CA ASN A 20 -7.67 -7.29 -13.30
C ASN A 20 -6.19 -7.09 -12.93
N ILE A 21 -5.82 -5.89 -12.49
CA ILE A 21 -4.46 -5.59 -12.03
C ILE A 21 -4.08 -6.48 -10.84
N ALA A 22 -4.96 -6.59 -9.85
CA ALA A 22 -4.76 -7.43 -8.67
C ALA A 22 -4.48 -8.89 -9.06
N SER A 23 -5.25 -9.44 -10.00
CA SER A 23 -5.10 -10.82 -10.47
C SER A 23 -3.76 -11.07 -11.18
N ARG A 24 -3.35 -10.17 -12.08
CA ARG A 24 -2.08 -10.25 -12.82
C ARG A 24 -0.88 -10.17 -11.88
N LEU A 25 -0.86 -9.17 -10.99
CA LEU A 25 0.20 -9.02 -10.00
C LEU A 25 0.23 -10.18 -9.00
N ARG A 26 -0.93 -10.67 -8.54
CA ARG A 26 -1.00 -11.86 -7.70
C ARG A 26 -0.35 -13.07 -8.38
N THR A 27 -0.61 -13.27 -9.67
CA THR A 27 -0.02 -14.37 -10.44
C THR A 27 1.50 -14.22 -10.54
N LEU A 28 2.00 -13.01 -10.83
CA LEU A 28 3.44 -12.71 -10.82
C LEU A 28 4.08 -13.00 -9.46
N ILE A 29 3.47 -12.55 -8.36
CA ILE A 29 3.98 -12.73 -7.00
C ILE A 29 4.04 -14.21 -6.66
N LEU A 30 2.97 -14.97 -6.89
CA LEU A 30 2.94 -16.41 -6.62
C LEU A 30 4.00 -17.16 -7.43
N ARG A 31 4.24 -16.75 -8.67
CA ARG A 31 5.22 -17.38 -9.57
C ARG A 31 6.68 -17.11 -9.17
N LYS A 32 7.01 -15.88 -8.76
CA LYS A 32 8.43 -15.44 -8.64
C LYS A 32 8.81 -14.85 -7.28
N TYR A 33 7.87 -14.29 -6.52
CA TYR A 33 8.18 -13.45 -5.35
C TYR A 33 7.53 -13.90 -4.03
N GLN A 34 6.79 -15.01 -4.00
CA GLN A 34 6.12 -15.52 -2.79
C GLN A 34 7.09 -15.78 -1.61
N GLY A 35 8.36 -16.07 -1.92
CA GLY A 35 9.43 -16.26 -0.92
C GLY A 35 10.04 -14.97 -0.39
N GLU A 36 9.72 -13.82 -0.98
CA GLU A 36 10.31 -12.51 -0.62
C GLU A 36 9.35 -11.67 0.23
N PHE A 37 8.03 -11.85 0.05
CA PHE A 37 7.01 -11.01 0.66
C PHE A 37 6.19 -11.77 1.71
N LYS A 38 5.81 -11.09 2.79
CA LYS A 38 4.84 -11.57 3.79
C LYS A 38 3.42 -11.31 3.31
N PHE A 39 3.17 -10.09 2.86
CA PHE A 39 1.95 -9.71 2.17
C PHE A 39 2.21 -8.55 1.19
N VAL A 40 1.31 -8.41 0.22
CA VAL A 40 1.31 -7.34 -0.78
C VAL A 40 -0.10 -6.78 -0.91
N THR A 41 -0.22 -5.45 -0.93
CA THR A 41 -1.49 -4.73 -1.07
C THR A 41 -1.44 -3.77 -2.25
N LEU A 42 -2.55 -3.61 -2.98
CA LEU A 42 -2.76 -2.45 -3.85
C LEU A 42 -3.44 -1.34 -3.06
N PHE A 43 -3.09 -0.08 -3.26
CA PHE A 43 -3.79 1.01 -2.58
C PHE A 43 -3.89 2.26 -3.44
N GLY A 44 -4.07 3.41 -2.80
CA GLY A 44 -4.07 4.71 -3.47
C GLY A 44 -5.23 4.89 -4.46
N SER A 45 -4.93 5.51 -5.59
CA SER A 45 -5.96 5.96 -6.55
C SER A 45 -6.72 4.81 -7.21
N LEU A 46 -6.04 3.67 -7.40
CA LEU A 46 -6.57 2.45 -8.01
C LEU A 46 -7.72 1.85 -7.18
N VAL A 47 -7.55 1.78 -5.87
CA VAL A 47 -8.57 1.24 -4.95
C VAL A 47 -9.68 2.24 -4.68
N ARG A 48 -9.38 3.54 -4.70
CA ARG A 48 -10.36 4.60 -4.40
C ARG A 48 -11.28 4.99 -5.56
N SER A 49 -11.28 4.23 -6.66
CA SER A 49 -12.06 4.53 -7.87
C SER A 49 -11.83 5.94 -8.44
N ARG A 50 -10.63 6.49 -8.24
CA ARG A 50 -10.17 7.79 -8.82
C ARG A 50 -9.05 7.60 -9.83
N PHE A 51 -8.84 6.37 -10.28
CA PHE A 51 -7.78 6.01 -11.20
C PHE A 51 -8.05 6.59 -12.58
N THR A 52 -7.03 7.21 -13.16
CA THR A 52 -7.02 7.71 -14.53
C THR A 52 -5.87 7.05 -15.29
N GLN A 53 -5.82 7.17 -16.62
CA GLN A 53 -4.70 6.63 -17.41
C GLN A 53 -3.33 7.24 -17.03
N MET A 54 -3.32 8.38 -16.34
CA MET A 54 -2.08 9.01 -15.85
C MET A 54 -1.73 8.61 -14.42
N SER A 55 -2.60 7.86 -13.74
CA SER A 55 -2.40 7.48 -12.34
C SER A 55 -1.34 6.38 -12.21
N ASP A 56 -0.54 6.50 -11.16
CA ASP A 56 0.45 5.49 -10.79
C ASP A 56 -0.24 4.35 -10.01
N ILE A 57 0.40 3.19 -9.98
CA ILE A 57 -0.08 1.97 -9.33
C ILE A 57 0.67 1.83 -8.01
N ASP A 58 -0.01 2.19 -6.92
CA ASP A 58 0.52 2.13 -5.56
C ASP A 58 0.49 0.69 -5.01
N ILE A 59 1.65 0.14 -4.68
CA ILE A 59 1.85 -1.21 -4.16
C ILE A 59 2.52 -1.15 -2.78
N GLY A 60 1.83 -1.66 -1.76
CA GLY A 60 2.38 -1.80 -0.40
C GLY A 60 2.95 -3.20 -0.21
N ILE A 61 4.19 -3.30 0.28
CA ILE A 61 4.88 -4.58 0.49
C ILE A 61 5.36 -4.68 1.93
N GLU A 62 4.96 -5.75 2.59
CA GLU A 62 5.61 -6.20 3.83
C GLU A 62 6.63 -7.29 3.46
N ALA A 63 7.92 -7.00 3.61
CA ALA A 63 8.97 -7.92 3.20
C ALA A 63 9.25 -8.99 4.27
N ARG A 64 9.68 -10.18 3.84
CA ARG A 64 10.19 -11.21 4.75
C ARG A 64 11.59 -10.87 5.24
N ASN A 65 12.46 -10.44 4.32
CA ASN A 65 13.82 -10.04 4.62
C ASN A 65 14.08 -8.62 4.07
N PRO A 66 13.82 -7.57 4.87
CA PRO A 66 14.00 -6.19 4.45
C PRO A 66 15.41 -5.85 3.93
N GLU A 67 16.45 -6.51 4.46
CA GLU A 67 17.85 -6.31 4.08
C GLU A 67 18.12 -6.69 2.60
N ASN A 68 17.36 -7.65 2.05
CA ASN A 68 17.53 -8.11 0.68
C ASN A 68 16.70 -7.31 -0.35
N LEU A 69 15.84 -6.39 0.11
CA LEU A 69 14.91 -5.68 -0.78
C LEU A 69 15.60 -4.84 -1.85
N VAL A 70 16.83 -4.38 -1.59
CA VAL A 70 17.61 -3.62 -2.58
C VAL A 70 17.82 -4.42 -3.88
N ASN A 71 17.91 -5.75 -3.78
CA ASN A 71 18.08 -6.63 -4.94
C ASN A 71 16.74 -7.08 -5.54
N VAL A 72 15.70 -7.17 -4.71
CA VAL A 72 14.38 -7.70 -5.09
C VAL A 72 13.51 -6.63 -5.74
N LEU A 73 13.45 -5.43 -5.17
CA LEU A 73 12.51 -4.38 -5.58
C LEU A 73 12.71 -3.89 -7.02
N PRO A 74 13.94 -3.61 -7.51
CA PRO A 74 14.12 -3.16 -8.89
C PRO A 74 13.58 -4.18 -9.90
N GLN A 75 13.88 -5.47 -9.68
CA GLN A 75 13.40 -6.53 -10.56
C GLN A 75 11.88 -6.72 -10.45
N PHE A 76 11.31 -6.60 -9.24
CA PHE A 76 9.87 -6.66 -9.03
C PHE A 76 9.15 -5.54 -9.78
N ILE A 77 9.66 -4.31 -9.72
CA ILE A 77 9.10 -3.14 -10.43
C ILE A 77 9.11 -3.38 -11.94
N ILE A 78 10.24 -3.81 -12.50
CA ILE A 78 10.38 -4.13 -13.93
C ILE A 78 9.38 -5.20 -14.34
N ASP A 79 9.34 -6.32 -13.60
CA ASP A 79 8.44 -7.42 -13.91
C ASP A 79 6.97 -7.03 -13.77
N ALA A 80 6.61 -6.22 -12.77
CA ALA A 80 5.24 -5.73 -12.56
C ALA A 80 4.82 -4.80 -13.71
N ALA A 81 5.71 -3.88 -14.12
CA ALA A 81 5.46 -2.99 -15.26
C ALA A 81 5.25 -3.78 -16.56
N LEU A 82 6.12 -4.76 -16.83
CA LEU A 82 5.99 -5.67 -17.97
C LEU A 82 4.71 -6.50 -17.90
N GLU A 83 4.43 -7.11 -16.74
CA GLU A 83 3.25 -7.93 -16.52
C GLU A 83 1.97 -7.12 -16.68
N LEU A 84 1.97 -5.81 -16.43
CA LEU A 84 0.83 -4.91 -16.58
C LEU A 84 0.76 -4.20 -17.94
N GLY A 85 1.87 -4.11 -18.67
CA GLY A 85 1.98 -3.38 -19.93
C GLY A 85 2.05 -1.87 -19.74
N VAL A 86 2.69 -1.41 -18.66
CA VAL A 86 2.90 0.02 -18.33
C VAL A 86 4.39 0.33 -18.22
N ALA A 87 4.74 1.60 -18.18
CA ALA A 87 6.11 2.02 -17.93
C ALA A 87 6.49 1.83 -16.45
N GLU A 88 7.77 1.61 -16.15
CA GLU A 88 8.27 1.32 -14.80
C GLU A 88 8.02 2.46 -13.82
N ASP A 89 8.02 3.71 -14.30
CA ASP A 89 7.70 4.92 -13.53
C ASP A 89 6.24 4.99 -13.07
N LYS A 90 5.37 4.10 -13.56
CA LYS A 90 3.99 3.94 -13.10
C LYS A 90 3.83 2.98 -11.94
N ILE A 91 4.88 2.33 -11.49
CA ILE A 91 4.83 1.37 -10.38
C ILE A 91 5.47 1.98 -9.13
N ASP A 92 4.63 2.44 -8.21
CA ASP A 92 5.07 3.02 -6.95
C ASP A 92 5.03 1.97 -5.85
N VAL A 93 6.20 1.61 -5.30
CA VAL A 93 6.30 0.59 -4.25
C VAL A 93 6.64 1.23 -2.91
N VAL A 94 5.82 0.94 -1.91
CA VAL A 94 6.04 1.33 -0.51
C VAL A 94 6.34 0.11 0.34
N VAL A 95 7.51 0.10 0.97
CA VAL A 95 7.90 -0.95 1.93
C VAL A 95 7.35 -0.60 3.31
N LEU A 96 6.53 -1.49 3.86
CA LEU A 96 5.71 -1.21 5.05
C LEU A 96 6.42 -1.46 6.38
N ASN A 97 7.52 -2.22 6.35
CA ASN A 97 8.31 -2.59 7.52
C ASN A 97 9.76 -2.10 7.51
N VAL A 98 10.02 -0.99 6.81
CA VAL A 98 11.32 -0.33 6.81
C VAL A 98 11.15 1.15 7.12
N GLY A 99 11.99 1.66 8.01
CA GLY A 99 12.07 3.09 8.35
C GLY A 99 10.84 3.64 9.06
N ASP A 100 10.85 4.97 9.24
CA ASP A 100 9.76 5.71 9.89
C ASP A 100 8.67 6.09 8.87
N LEU A 101 8.00 5.08 8.32
CA LEU A 101 6.92 5.31 7.37
C LEU A 101 5.78 6.10 8.04
N PRO A 102 5.29 7.21 7.45
CA PRO A 102 4.18 7.95 8.02
C PRO A 102 2.96 7.05 8.23
N ILE A 103 2.38 7.08 9.44
CA ILE A 103 1.25 6.20 9.80
C ILE A 103 0.06 6.34 8.84
N GLY A 104 -0.15 7.52 8.27
CA GLY A 104 -1.19 7.73 7.26
C GLY A 104 -1.00 6.90 5.98
N LEU A 105 0.25 6.73 5.53
CA LEU A 105 0.58 5.95 4.35
C LEU A 105 0.44 4.44 4.64
N ARG A 106 0.92 4.00 5.81
CA ARG A 106 0.75 2.61 6.28
C ARG A 106 -0.74 2.26 6.43
N PHE A 107 -1.54 3.17 6.97
CA PHE A 107 -3.00 3.00 7.06
C PHE A 107 -3.66 2.89 5.69
N ASP A 108 -3.25 3.74 4.75
CA ASP A 108 -3.79 3.70 3.39
C ASP A 108 -3.44 2.39 2.67
N ALA A 109 -2.24 1.84 2.86
CA ALA A 109 -1.83 0.56 2.28
C ALA A 109 -2.48 -0.66 2.95
N VAL A 110 -2.36 -0.78 4.28
CA VAL A 110 -2.77 -1.99 5.02
C VAL A 110 -4.27 -2.02 5.25
N VAL A 111 -4.85 -0.91 5.70
CA VAL A 111 -6.25 -0.86 6.16
C VAL A 111 -7.20 -0.55 5.02
N ARG A 112 -6.89 0.47 4.21
CA ARG A 112 -7.75 0.87 3.07
C ARG A 112 -7.40 0.15 1.76
N GLY A 113 -6.19 -0.36 1.62
CA GLY A 113 -5.75 -1.05 0.41
C GLY A 113 -6.43 -2.41 0.22
N VAL A 114 -6.12 -3.09 -0.86
CA VAL A 114 -6.64 -4.43 -1.22
C VAL A 114 -5.49 -5.42 -1.12
N PRO A 115 -5.53 -6.41 -0.21
CA PRO A 115 -4.52 -7.46 -0.18
C PRO A 115 -4.61 -8.33 -1.44
N ILE A 116 -3.50 -8.45 -2.17
CA ILE A 116 -3.38 -9.28 -3.38
C ILE A 116 -2.55 -10.55 -3.15
N TYR A 117 -1.71 -10.55 -2.11
CA TYR A 117 -0.98 -11.71 -1.63
C TYR A 117 -0.85 -11.62 -0.11
N VAL A 118 -1.10 -12.73 0.59
CA VAL A 118 -0.93 -12.86 2.04
C VAL A 118 -0.41 -14.26 2.31
N SER A 119 0.74 -14.36 2.95
CA SER A 119 1.34 -15.66 3.28
C SER A 119 0.85 -16.26 4.59
N ASP A 120 0.53 -15.40 5.57
CA ASP A 120 -0.09 -15.76 6.84
C ASP A 120 -1.20 -14.75 7.14
N TRP A 121 -2.43 -15.23 7.16
CA TRP A 121 -3.62 -14.38 7.35
C TRP A 121 -3.75 -13.85 8.77
N ASP A 122 -3.35 -14.63 9.77
CA ASP A 122 -3.42 -14.20 11.16
C ASP A 122 -2.38 -13.10 11.42
N GLU A 123 -1.18 -13.20 10.80
CA GLU A 123 -0.17 -12.14 10.84
C GLU A 123 -0.69 -10.85 10.18
N TYR A 124 -1.29 -10.94 9.00
CA TYR A 124 -1.87 -9.78 8.33
C TYR A 124 -3.00 -9.12 9.14
N VAL A 125 -3.88 -9.89 9.79
CA VAL A 125 -4.94 -9.34 10.65
C VAL A 125 -4.38 -8.62 11.86
N ARG A 126 -3.35 -9.18 12.52
CA ARG A 126 -2.67 -8.51 13.63
C ARG A 126 -2.10 -7.17 13.19
N GLU A 127 -1.44 -7.14 12.03
CA GLU A 127 -0.89 -5.91 11.47
C GLU A 127 -1.98 -4.90 11.09
N PHE A 128 -3.08 -5.36 10.48
CA PHE A 128 -4.24 -4.53 10.16
C PHE A 128 -4.81 -3.84 11.41
N VAL A 129 -5.04 -4.60 12.49
CA VAL A 129 -5.60 -4.08 13.75
C VAL A 129 -4.64 -3.09 14.39
N LYS A 130 -3.34 -3.41 14.41
CA LYS A 130 -2.29 -2.53 14.93
C LYS A 130 -2.28 -1.18 14.20
N VAL A 131 -2.18 -1.20 12.87
CA VAL A 131 -2.13 0.02 12.04
C VAL A 131 -3.42 0.83 12.18
N PHE A 132 -4.58 0.16 12.27
CA PHE A 132 -5.85 0.84 12.52
C PHE A 132 -5.85 1.59 13.85
N SER A 133 -5.40 0.94 14.93
CA SER A 133 -5.33 1.54 16.26
C SER A 133 -4.36 2.72 16.30
N GLU A 134 -3.14 2.54 15.80
CA GLU A 134 -2.11 3.59 15.76
C GLU A 134 -2.58 4.82 14.97
N TYR A 135 -3.27 4.60 13.84
CA TYR A 135 -3.84 5.71 13.07
C TYR A 135 -4.96 6.41 13.83
N ALA A 136 -5.84 5.68 14.51
CA ALA A 136 -6.92 6.25 15.31
C ALA A 136 -6.35 7.15 16.44
N ASP A 137 -5.33 6.67 17.15
CA ASP A 137 -4.63 7.44 18.19
C ASP A 137 -3.96 8.69 17.60
N PHE A 138 -3.30 8.55 16.44
CA PHE A 138 -2.71 9.69 15.74
C PHE A 138 -3.76 10.73 15.33
N GLN A 139 -4.96 10.32 14.91
CA GLN A 139 -6.04 11.26 14.59
C GLN A 139 -6.48 12.06 15.82
N VAL A 140 -6.63 11.40 16.97
CA VAL A 140 -6.97 12.07 18.24
C VAL A 140 -5.86 13.04 18.64
N PHE A 141 -4.61 12.58 18.65
CA PHE A 141 -3.45 13.39 18.97
C PHE A 141 -3.33 14.62 18.06
N SER A 142 -3.49 14.45 16.75
CA SER A 142 -3.40 15.51 15.75
C SER A 142 -4.46 16.59 15.96
N ARG A 143 -5.70 16.19 16.26
CA ARG A 143 -6.81 17.11 16.57
C ARG A 143 -6.59 17.84 17.89
N ALA A 144 -6.23 17.11 18.96
CA ALA A 144 -6.03 17.69 20.29
C ALA A 144 -4.90 18.75 20.28
N ASN A 145 -3.85 18.52 19.49
CA ASN A 145 -2.72 19.44 19.37
C ASN A 145 -2.85 20.48 18.25
N ARG A 146 -3.99 20.49 17.52
CA ARG A 146 -4.24 21.39 16.38
C ARG A 146 -3.07 21.42 15.39
N LEU A 147 -2.49 20.24 15.11
CA LEU A 147 -1.25 20.15 14.34
C LEU A 147 -1.42 20.73 12.94
N ARG A 148 -2.60 20.51 12.33
CA ARG A 148 -2.92 21.02 11.01
C ARG A 148 -2.92 22.55 10.99
N GLU A 149 -3.61 23.18 11.93
CA GLU A 149 -3.71 24.64 12.03
C GLU A 149 -2.32 25.25 12.25
N ARG A 150 -1.57 24.69 13.21
CA ARG A 150 -0.21 25.16 13.53
C ARG A 150 0.74 25.02 12.34
N TYR A 151 0.64 23.94 11.58
CA TYR A 151 1.43 23.75 10.37
C TYR A 151 1.08 24.78 9.29
N LEU A 152 -0.21 25.04 9.05
CA LEU A 152 -0.65 26.06 8.10
C LEU A 152 -0.20 27.47 8.51
N GLU A 153 -0.27 27.80 9.81
CA GLU A 153 0.23 29.07 10.34
C GLU A 153 1.75 29.20 10.13
N ALA A 154 2.52 28.14 10.37
CA ALA A 154 3.96 28.13 10.15
C ALA A 154 4.30 28.35 8.66
N LEU A 155 3.62 27.65 7.75
CA LEU A 155 3.82 27.83 6.30
C LEU A 155 3.50 29.27 5.85
N ARG A 156 2.42 29.87 6.35
CA ARG A 156 2.07 31.26 6.01
C ARG A 156 3.17 32.24 6.41
N ARG A 157 3.80 32.04 7.56
CA ARG A 157 4.94 32.87 8.01
C ARG A 157 6.17 32.72 7.12
N VAL A 158 6.41 31.54 6.54
CA VAL A 158 7.53 31.33 5.61
C VAL A 158 7.26 31.98 4.25
N VAL A 159 6.01 31.96 3.78
CA VAL A 159 5.66 32.50 2.45
C VAL A 159 5.47 34.02 2.45
N HIS A 160 5.05 34.60 3.58
CA HIS A 160 4.74 36.04 3.70
C HIS A 160 5.75 36.78 4.61
N GLY A 161 6.79 36.10 5.07
CA GLY A 161 7.88 36.65 5.87
C GLY A 161 9.11 36.95 5.02
#